data_AF-A0A2N9IL97-F1
#
_entry.id   AF-A0A2N9IL97-F1
#
_cell.length_a   1.000
_cell.length_b   1.000
_cell.length_c   1.000
_cell.angle_alpha   90.00
_cell.angle_beta   90.00
_cell.angle_gamma   90.00
#
_symmetry.space_group_name_H-M   'P 1'
#
loop_
_entity.id
_entity.type
_entity.pdbx_description
1 polymer ?
#
loop_
_entity_poly.entity_id
_entity_poly.type
_entity_poly.pdbx_seq_one_letter_code
_entity_poly.pdbx_strand_id
1 'polypeptide(L)'
;MAPKSSTFLERYGYDLLLGSISAFYVIMVPYTKVEESFNVQAMHDILYHRHHLDNYDHLEFPGVVPRTFIGALIVSISASPFIFAMNLLHLPKIYGLIAVRMSLGCIILGTLRFFRLQVRDKFGKHVEAFFVILTALQFHLLFYCTRPLPNILAFGLVAELK
;
A
#
# COMPACT_ATOMS: atom_id res chain seq x y z
N MET A 1 38.17 2.15 -1.04
CA MET A 1 37.10 1.43 -1.74
C MET A 1 35.96 1.24 -0.75
N ALA A 2 34.94 2.12 -0.77
CA ALA A 2 33.82 2.01 0.17
C ALA A 2 33.06 0.71 -0.10
N PRO A 3 32.68 -0.07 0.94
CA PRO A 3 32.02 -1.35 0.74
C PRO A 3 30.67 -1.14 0.03
N LYS A 4 30.38 -1.93 -1.00
CA LYS A 4 29.14 -1.88 -1.81
C LYS A 4 27.84 -1.85 -0.98
N SER A 5 27.90 -2.36 0.26
CA SER A 5 26.82 -2.31 1.26
C SER A 5 26.54 -0.89 1.79
N SER A 6 27.56 -0.05 1.99
CA SER A 6 27.37 1.33 2.48
C SER A 6 26.57 2.16 1.48
N THR A 7 26.81 1.97 0.17
CA THR A 7 26.07 2.66 -0.89
C THR A 7 24.61 2.21 -1.02
N PHE A 8 24.30 0.97 -0.64
CA PHE A 8 22.92 0.49 -0.65
C PHE A 8 22.12 1.06 0.53
N LEU A 9 22.70 1.00 1.74
CA LEU A 9 22.07 1.56 2.94
C LEU A 9 21.91 3.08 2.83
N GLU A 10 22.86 3.77 2.24
CA GLU A 10 22.76 5.21 2.00
C GLU A 10 21.62 5.57 1.02
N ARG A 11 21.31 4.68 0.07
CA ARG A 11 20.29 4.94 -0.95
C ARG A 11 18.88 4.45 -0.57
N TYR A 12 18.79 3.37 0.19
CA TYR A 12 17.53 2.70 0.54
C TYR A 12 17.24 2.67 2.05
N GLY A 13 18.14 3.17 2.90
CA GLY A 13 17.99 3.12 4.35
C GLY A 13 16.72 3.80 4.85
N TYR A 14 16.39 4.97 4.28
CA TYR A 14 15.13 5.66 4.59
C TYR A 14 13.90 4.89 4.13
N ASP A 15 13.96 4.27 2.95
CA ASP A 15 12.86 3.44 2.44
C ASP A 15 12.62 2.22 3.34
N LEU A 16 13.70 1.56 3.78
CA LEU A 16 13.63 0.41 4.68
C LEU A 16 13.10 0.80 6.07
N LEU A 17 13.50 1.96 6.59
CA LEU A 17 12.99 2.47 7.86
C LEU A 17 11.48 2.71 7.79
N LEU A 18 11.01 3.47 6.80
CA LEU A 18 9.59 3.76 6.65
C LEU A 18 8.78 2.49 6.34
N GLY A 19 9.34 1.60 5.51
CA GLY A 19 8.73 0.31 5.19
C GLY A 19 8.60 -0.63 6.37
N SER A 20 9.61 -0.69 7.25
CA SER A 20 9.56 -1.53 8.45
C SER A 20 8.52 -1.04 9.46
N ILE A 21 8.39 0.27 9.65
CA ILE A 21 7.34 0.87 10.50
C ILE A 21 5.94 0.57 9.92
N SER A 22 5.78 0.71 8.60
CA SER A 22 4.52 0.41 7.92
C SER A 22 4.15 -1.08 8.05
N ALA A 23 5.10 -1.98 7.83
CA ALA A 23 4.90 -3.43 7.99
C ALA A 23 4.52 -3.81 9.43
N PHE A 24 5.14 -3.15 10.42
CA PHE A 24 4.78 -3.33 11.83
C PHE A 24 3.29 -3.00 12.08
N TYR A 25 2.78 -1.90 11.51
CA TYR A 25 1.36 -1.55 11.64
C TYR A 25 0.40 -2.57 10.99
N VAL A 26 0.79 -3.15 9.85
CA VAL A 26 -0.01 -4.19 9.17
C VAL A 26 -0.19 -5.43 10.05
N ILE A 27 0.89 -5.84 10.72
CA ILE A 27 0.90 -7.03 11.57
C ILE A 27 0.17 -6.76 12.89
N MET A 28 0.41 -5.61 13.51
CA MET A 28 -0.16 -5.27 14.82
C MET A 28 -1.65 -4.94 14.77
N VAL A 29 -2.14 -4.42 13.64
CA VAL A 29 -3.54 -3.98 13.50
C VAL A 29 -4.23 -4.68 12.32
N PRO A 30 -4.49 -6.00 12.43
CA PRO A 30 -5.01 -6.80 11.33
C PRO A 30 -6.47 -6.49 10.99
N TYR A 31 -7.23 -5.91 11.92
CA TYR A 31 -8.65 -5.64 11.72
C TYR A 31 -8.90 -4.43 10.79
N THR A 32 -10.01 -4.49 10.06
CA THR A 32 -10.47 -3.47 9.11
C THR A 32 -11.50 -2.56 9.77
N LYS A 33 -11.41 -1.26 9.48
CA LYS A 33 -12.49 -0.30 9.78
C LYS A 33 -13.63 -0.45 8.78
N VAL A 34 -14.83 -0.02 9.15
CA VAL A 34 -16.01 -0.05 8.26
C VAL A 34 -15.77 0.75 6.98
N GLU A 35 -15.04 1.86 7.04
CA GLU A 35 -14.70 2.66 5.86
C GLU A 35 -13.77 1.93 4.88
N GLU A 36 -12.97 0.99 5.37
CA GLU A 36 -12.06 0.18 4.55
C GLU A 36 -12.79 -0.98 3.85
N SER A 37 -13.94 -1.40 4.38
CA SER A 37 -14.60 -2.65 3.95
C SER A 37 -14.95 -2.59 2.46
N PHE A 38 -15.39 -1.45 1.94
CA PHE A 38 -15.77 -1.32 0.54
C PHE A 38 -14.63 -1.64 -0.42
N ASN A 39 -13.45 -1.09 -0.19
CA ASN A 39 -12.28 -1.40 -1.03
C ASN A 39 -11.75 -2.81 -0.76
N VAL A 40 -11.82 -3.29 0.49
CA VAL A 40 -11.42 -4.66 0.83
C VAL A 40 -12.28 -5.68 0.11
N GLN A 41 -13.60 -5.49 0.08
CA GLN A 41 -14.53 -6.36 -0.64
C GLN A 41 -14.34 -6.25 -2.15
N ALA A 42 -14.18 -5.04 -2.69
CA ALA A 42 -13.88 -4.88 -4.11
C ALA A 42 -12.60 -5.64 -4.53
N MET A 43 -11.54 -5.57 -3.72
CA MET A 43 -10.30 -6.33 -3.98
C MET A 43 -10.51 -7.84 -3.82
N HIS A 44 -11.26 -8.28 -2.80
CA HIS A 44 -11.61 -9.69 -2.62
C HIS A 44 -12.35 -10.22 -3.85
N ASP A 45 -13.36 -9.51 -4.34
CA ASP A 45 -14.17 -9.96 -5.45
C ASP A 45 -13.34 -10.07 -6.75
N ILE A 46 -12.50 -9.08 -7.04
CA ILE A 46 -11.57 -9.11 -8.18
C ILE A 46 -10.62 -10.31 -8.09
N LEU A 47 -10.05 -10.58 -6.91
CA LEU A 47 -9.02 -11.61 -6.73
C LEU A 47 -9.58 -13.03 -6.71
N TYR A 48 -10.74 -13.23 -6.07
CA TYR A 48 -11.31 -14.55 -5.80
C TYR A 48 -12.51 -14.89 -6.70
N HIS A 49 -13.41 -13.94 -7.01
CA HIS A 49 -14.59 -14.19 -7.83
C HIS A 49 -14.33 -13.97 -9.34
N ARG A 50 -13.45 -13.03 -9.70
CA ARG A 50 -12.92 -12.77 -11.06
C ARG A 50 -13.97 -12.55 -12.16
N HIS A 51 -14.48 -13.64 -12.76
CA HIS A 51 -15.45 -13.60 -13.85
C HIS A 51 -16.87 -13.93 -13.39
N HIS A 52 -17.03 -14.45 -12.16
CA HIS A 52 -18.32 -14.74 -11.56
C HIS A 52 -18.90 -13.48 -10.92
N LEU A 53 -19.30 -12.53 -11.77
CA LEU A 53 -19.81 -11.23 -11.37
C LEU A 53 -21.05 -11.34 -10.46
N ASP A 54 -21.84 -12.41 -10.61
CA ASP A 54 -23.03 -12.69 -9.81
C ASP A 54 -22.75 -12.84 -8.31
N ASN A 55 -21.51 -13.17 -7.94
CA ASN A 55 -21.09 -13.36 -6.55
C ASN A 55 -20.50 -12.10 -5.90
N TYR A 56 -20.48 -10.98 -6.63
CA TYR A 56 -19.84 -9.79 -6.10
C TYR A 56 -20.80 -9.03 -5.16
N ASP A 57 -20.27 -8.59 -4.04
CA ASP A 57 -21.01 -7.87 -2.98
C ASP A 57 -21.56 -6.52 -3.48
N HIS A 58 -20.95 -5.95 -4.53
CA HIS A 58 -21.38 -4.67 -5.11
C HIS A 58 -22.72 -4.74 -5.87
N LEU A 59 -23.23 -5.93 -6.20
CA LEU A 59 -24.57 -6.10 -6.77
C LEU A 59 -25.65 -5.89 -5.69
N GLU A 60 -25.36 -6.27 -4.45
CA GLU A 60 -26.26 -6.10 -3.30
C GLU A 60 -26.10 -4.70 -2.67
N PHE A 61 -24.87 -4.15 -2.67
CA PHE A 61 -24.54 -2.84 -2.08
C PHE A 61 -23.90 -1.86 -3.10
N PRO A 62 -24.67 -1.32 -4.06
CA PRO A 62 -24.14 -0.49 -5.15
C PRO A 62 -23.66 0.92 -4.74
N GLY A 63 -23.98 1.37 -3.53
CA GLY A 63 -23.98 2.81 -3.17
C GLY A 63 -22.62 3.53 -3.09
N VAL A 64 -21.51 2.82 -2.96
CA VAL A 64 -20.22 3.44 -2.57
C VAL A 64 -19.00 3.00 -3.38
N VAL A 65 -19.11 1.93 -4.18
CA VAL A 65 -17.99 1.37 -4.97
C VAL A 65 -17.79 1.99 -6.37
N PRO A 66 -18.83 2.41 -7.13
CA PRO A 66 -18.65 2.82 -8.54
C PRO A 66 -17.66 3.97 -8.76
N ARG A 67 -17.43 4.80 -7.74
CA ARG A 67 -16.57 5.98 -7.83
C ARG A 67 -15.09 5.72 -7.49
N THR A 68 -14.72 4.53 -7.01
CA THR A 68 -13.35 4.22 -6.51
C THR A 68 -12.76 2.87 -6.97
N PHE A 69 -13.36 2.22 -7.98
CA PHE A 69 -12.94 0.89 -8.44
C PHE A 69 -11.49 0.81 -8.97
N ILE A 70 -10.97 1.89 -9.57
CA ILE A 70 -9.64 1.90 -10.21
C ILE A 70 -8.52 1.62 -9.19
N GLY A 71 -8.61 2.20 -7.99
CA GLY A 71 -7.60 1.98 -6.95
C GLY A 71 -7.57 0.54 -6.47
N ALA A 72 -8.74 -0.05 -6.21
CA ALA A 72 -8.87 -1.46 -5.86
C ALA A 72 -8.36 -2.39 -6.97
N LEU A 73 -8.60 -2.04 -8.24
CA LEU A 73 -8.11 -2.81 -9.39
C LEU A 73 -6.58 -2.82 -9.47
N ILE A 74 -5.93 -1.64 -9.36
CA ILE A 74 -4.46 -1.54 -9.42
C ILE A 74 -3.82 -2.37 -8.30
N VAL A 75 -4.32 -2.24 -7.07
CA VAL A 75 -3.82 -3.01 -5.92
C VAL A 75 -4.06 -4.50 -6.12
N SER A 76 -5.22 -4.90 -6.63
CA SER A 76 -5.53 -6.31 -6.90
C SER A 76 -4.61 -6.92 -7.96
N ILE A 77 -4.33 -6.20 -9.05
CA ILE A 77 -3.38 -6.65 -10.08
C ILE A 77 -1.99 -6.84 -9.46
N SER A 78 -1.52 -5.87 -8.67
CA SER A 78 -0.24 -5.92 -7.96
C SER A 78 -0.16 -7.08 -6.96
N ALA A 79 -1.25 -7.37 -6.24
CA ALA A 79 -1.32 -8.45 -5.26
C ALA A 79 -1.56 -9.84 -5.88
N SER A 80 -2.04 -9.92 -7.12
CA SER A 80 -2.45 -11.17 -7.78
C SER A 80 -1.42 -12.30 -7.78
N PRO A 81 -0.10 -12.10 -8.05
CA PRO A 81 0.86 -13.21 -8.01
C PRO A 81 1.03 -13.77 -6.60
N PHE A 82 0.96 -12.92 -5.57
CA PHE A 82 1.08 -13.33 -4.17
C PHE A 82 -0.16 -14.11 -3.74
N ILE A 83 -1.35 -13.64 -4.10
CA ILE A 83 -2.61 -14.33 -3.79
C ILE A 83 -2.70 -15.67 -4.52
N PHE A 84 -2.25 -15.74 -5.77
CA PHE A 84 -2.17 -17.00 -6.50
C PHE A 84 -1.27 -18.02 -5.79
N ALA A 85 -0.08 -17.61 -5.35
CA ALA A 85 0.82 -18.47 -4.57
C ALA A 85 0.20 -18.90 -3.23
N MET A 86 -0.47 -18.01 -2.51
CA MET A 86 -1.15 -18.32 -1.25
C MET A 86 -2.31 -19.30 -1.43
N ASN A 87 -3.08 -19.15 -2.51
CA ASN A 87 -4.16 -20.07 -2.86
C ASN A 87 -3.63 -21.46 -3.20
N LEU A 88 -2.50 -21.54 -3.91
CA LEU A 88 -1.83 -22.81 -4.21
C LEU A 88 -1.38 -23.53 -2.93
N LEU A 89 -0.97 -22.78 -1.91
CA LEU A 89 -0.59 -23.30 -0.59
C LEU A 89 -1.77 -23.49 0.39
N HIS A 90 -3.00 -23.21 -0.05
CA HIS A 90 -4.23 -23.31 0.75
C HIS A 90 -4.17 -22.51 2.06
N LEU A 91 -3.52 -21.34 2.03
CA LEU A 91 -3.43 -20.47 3.19
C LEU A 91 -4.80 -19.80 3.47
N PRO A 92 -5.14 -19.52 4.75
CA PRO A 92 -6.37 -18.86 5.08
C PRO A 92 -6.42 -17.41 4.56
N LYS A 93 -7.63 -16.92 4.27
CA LYS A 93 -7.89 -15.60 3.65
C LYS A 93 -7.27 -14.41 4.40
N ILE A 94 -6.97 -14.56 5.69
CA ILE A 94 -6.28 -13.54 6.50
C ILE A 94 -4.90 -13.17 5.91
N TYR A 95 -4.17 -14.14 5.36
CA TYR A 95 -2.88 -13.86 4.70
C TYR A 95 -3.08 -13.11 3.39
N GLY A 96 -4.19 -13.35 2.69
CA GLY A 96 -4.56 -12.59 1.51
C GLY A 96 -4.83 -11.12 1.84
N LEU A 97 -5.50 -10.83 2.95
CA LEU A 97 -5.70 -9.47 3.44
C LEU A 97 -4.36 -8.78 3.74
N ILE A 98 -3.43 -9.48 4.40
CA ILE A 98 -2.08 -8.95 4.68
C ILE A 98 -1.33 -8.68 3.37
N ALA A 99 -1.36 -9.59 2.40
CA ALA A 99 -0.72 -9.41 1.11
C ALA A 99 -1.24 -8.18 0.37
N VAL A 100 -2.56 -8.01 0.27
CA VAL A 100 -3.18 -6.86 -0.38
C VAL A 100 -2.78 -5.54 0.31
N ARG A 101 -2.76 -5.52 1.65
CA ARG A 101 -2.32 -4.35 2.43
C ARG A 101 -0.84 -4.03 2.25
N MET A 102 0.00 -5.05 2.18
CA MET A 102 1.43 -4.90 1.89
C MET A 102 1.65 -4.38 0.46
N SER A 103 0.93 -4.89 -0.53
CA SER A 103 0.96 -4.38 -1.91
C SER A 103 0.56 -2.92 -1.99
N LEU A 104 -0.53 -2.52 -1.32
CA LEU A 104 -0.93 -1.11 -1.21
C LEU A 104 0.16 -0.27 -0.54
N GLY A 105 0.71 -0.75 0.59
CA GLY A 105 1.81 -0.09 1.28
C GLY A 105 3.03 0.14 0.39
N CYS A 106 3.41 -0.86 -0.41
CA CYS A 106 4.51 -0.74 -1.38
C CYS A 106 4.26 0.34 -2.42
N ILE A 107 3.04 0.45 -2.97
CA ILE A 107 2.68 1.49 -3.93
C ILE A 107 2.83 2.87 -3.28
N ILE A 108 2.21 3.08 -2.11
CA ILE A 108 2.24 4.37 -1.42
C ILE A 108 3.64 4.75 -0.93
N LEU A 109 4.44 3.79 -0.46
CA LEU A 109 5.84 4.02 -0.10
C LEU A 109 6.70 4.33 -1.33
N GLY A 110 6.40 3.74 -2.49
CA GLY A 110 7.01 4.10 -3.77
C GLY A 110 6.74 5.55 -4.15
N THR A 111 5.49 5.98 -4.02
CA THR A 111 5.08 7.38 -4.20
C THR A 111 5.80 8.32 -3.22
N LEU A 112 5.87 7.93 -1.93
CA LEU A 112 6.56 8.70 -0.90
C LEU A 112 8.07 8.80 -1.16
N ARG A 113 8.67 7.74 -1.70
CA ARG A 113 10.07 7.73 -2.13
C ARG A 113 10.31 8.70 -3.27
N PHE A 114 9.44 8.71 -4.28
CA PHE A 114 9.52 9.68 -5.37
C PHE A 114 9.45 11.11 -4.82
N PHE A 115 8.46 11.40 -3.98
CA PHE A 115 8.32 12.71 -3.34
C PHE A 115 9.57 13.09 -2.53
N ARG A 116 10.11 12.17 -1.74
CA ARG A 116 11.35 12.38 -0.97
C ARG A 116 12.53 12.74 -1.87
N LEU A 117 12.71 12.04 -2.99
CA LEU A 117 13.78 12.32 -3.94
C LEU A 117 13.63 13.72 -4.55
N GLN A 118 12.41 14.16 -4.85
CA GLN A 118 12.16 15.52 -5.33
C GLN A 118 12.46 16.58 -4.26
N VAL A 119 12.14 16.31 -2.99
CA VAL A 119 12.51 17.19 -1.86
C VAL A 119 14.03 17.28 -1.73
N ARG A 120 14.73 16.14 -1.83
CA ARG A 120 16.19 16.09 -1.78
C ARG A 120 16.82 16.90 -2.93
N ASP A 121 16.32 16.72 -4.14
CA ASP A 121 16.89 17.35 -5.32
C ASP A 121 16.63 18.87 -5.34
N LYS A 122 15.52 19.35 -4.72
CA LYS A 122 15.17 20.77 -4.65
C LYS A 122 15.71 21.51 -3.41
N PHE A 123 15.77 20.85 -2.26
CA PHE A 123 16.10 21.47 -0.97
C PHE A 123 17.34 20.87 -0.27
N GLY A 124 17.93 19.82 -0.82
CA GLY A 124 19.14 19.18 -0.31
C GLY A 124 18.92 18.04 0.68
N LYS A 125 20.01 17.36 1.04
CA LYS A 125 20.01 16.14 1.89
C LYS A 125 19.56 16.39 3.33
N HIS A 126 19.80 17.59 3.89
CA HIS A 126 19.39 17.90 5.25
C HIS A 126 17.86 17.99 5.39
N VAL A 127 17.19 18.59 4.40
CA VAL A 127 15.73 18.69 4.36
C VAL A 127 15.08 17.33 4.11
N GLU A 128 15.70 16.49 3.27
CA GLU A 128 15.30 15.08 3.10
C GLU A 128 15.30 14.34 4.44
N ALA A 129 16.41 14.43 5.20
CA ALA A 129 16.54 13.75 6.48
C ALA A 129 15.48 14.23 7.48
N PHE A 130 15.25 15.54 7.58
CA PHE A 130 14.22 16.10 8.44
C PHE A 130 12.81 15.64 8.04
N PHE A 131 12.51 15.60 6.74
CA PHE A 131 11.26 15.07 6.22
C PHE A 131 11.03 13.60 6.61
N VAL A 132 12.06 12.76 6.49
CA VAL A 132 11.98 11.34 6.89
C VAL A 132 11.77 11.20 8.40
N ILE A 133 12.49 11.97 9.21
CA ILE A 133 12.35 11.94 10.68
C ILE A 133 10.93 12.34 11.08
N LEU A 134 10.41 13.45 10.56
CA LEU A 134 9.03 13.88 10.84
C LEU A 134 8.01 12.81 10.42
N THR A 135 8.20 12.21 9.24
CA THR A 135 7.32 11.16 8.74
C THR A 135 7.38 9.89 9.59
N ALA A 136 8.56 9.51 10.07
CA ALA A 136 8.73 8.35 10.93
C ALA A 136 8.12 8.55 12.32
N LEU A 137 8.16 9.79 12.85
CA LEU A 137 7.55 10.13 14.13
C LEU A 137 6.02 10.26 14.04
N GLN A 138 5.50 10.72 12.91
CA GLN A 138 4.06 10.84 12.71
C GLN A 138 3.43 9.47 12.42
N PHE A 139 2.59 8.98 13.33
CA PHE A 139 1.91 7.69 13.13
C PHE A 139 0.99 7.67 11.91
N HIS A 140 0.36 8.80 11.58
CA HIS A 140 -0.74 8.88 10.62
C HIS A 140 -0.36 8.34 9.23
N LEU A 141 0.69 8.86 8.59
CA LEU A 141 0.99 8.50 7.19
C LEU A 141 1.37 7.03 7.04
N LEU A 142 2.25 6.52 7.92
CA LEU A 142 2.75 5.14 7.85
C LEU A 142 1.72 4.11 8.33
N PHE A 143 0.77 4.52 9.17
CA PHE A 143 -0.36 3.69 9.57
C PHE A 143 -1.41 3.58 8.45
N TYR A 144 -1.74 4.70 7.80
CA TYR A 144 -2.79 4.73 6.78
C TYR A 144 -2.30 4.28 5.39
N CYS A 145 -0.99 4.30 5.09
CA CYS A 145 -0.48 3.91 3.77
C CYS A 145 -0.76 2.46 3.37
N THR A 146 -1.07 1.57 4.33
CA THR A 146 -1.42 0.17 4.08
C THR A 146 -2.92 -0.09 4.22
N ARG A 147 -3.71 0.93 4.55
CA ARG A 147 -5.16 0.83 4.72
C ARG A 147 -5.88 1.32 3.46
N PRO A 148 -6.80 0.53 2.90
CA PRO A 148 -7.45 0.85 1.63
C PRO A 148 -8.58 1.87 1.84
N LEU A 149 -8.21 3.08 2.25
CA LEU A 149 -9.09 4.23 2.31
C LEU A 149 -9.08 4.96 0.95
N PRO A 150 -10.21 5.53 0.52
CA PRO A 150 -10.29 6.27 -0.75
C PRO A 150 -9.21 7.36 -0.90
N ASN A 151 -8.91 8.09 0.17
CA ASN A 151 -7.91 9.17 0.16
C ASN A 151 -6.49 8.66 -0.06
N ILE A 152 -6.18 7.46 0.44
CA ILE A 152 -4.86 6.84 0.30
C ILE A 152 -4.67 6.31 -1.13
N LEU A 153 -5.71 5.72 -1.71
CA LEU A 153 -5.71 5.32 -3.12
C LEU A 153 -5.54 6.52 -4.05
N ALA A 154 -6.22 7.63 -3.77
CA ALA A 154 -6.05 8.87 -4.52
C ALA A 154 -4.62 9.45 -4.37
N PHE A 155 -4.04 9.40 -3.17
CA PHE A 155 -2.67 9.87 -2.92
C PHE A 155 -1.63 9.14 -3.78
N GLY A 156 -1.71 7.80 -3.87
CA GLY A 156 -0.82 7.02 -4.72
C GLY A 156 -0.95 7.37 -6.20
N LEU A 157 -2.19 7.51 -6.70
CA LEU A 157 -2.46 7.77 -8.12
C LEU A 157 -2.06 9.19 -8.55
N VAL A 158 -2.30 10.21 -7.71
CA VAL A 158 -2.02 11.60 -8.07
C VAL A 158 -0.54 11.91 -8.11
N ALA A 159 0.26 11.30 -7.24
CA ALA A 159 1.68 11.62 -7.14
C ALA A 159 2.58 10.86 -8.13
N GLU A 160 2.04 9.90 -8.90
CA GLU A 160 2.75 9.27 -10.03
C GLU A 160 2.51 9.97 -11.39
N LEU A 161 1.56 10.92 -11.48
CA LEU A 161 1.14 11.55 -12.73
C LEU A 161 1.98 12.77 -13.18
N LYS A 162 3.25 12.89 -12.76
CA LYS A 162 4.10 14.05 -13.10
C LYS A 162 5.54 13.69 -13.35
#